data_AF-L0HEP4-F1
#
_entry.id   AF-L0HEP4-F1
#
_cell.length_a   1.000
_cell.length_b   1.000
_cell.length_c   1.000
_cell.angle_alpha   90.00
_cell.angle_beta   90.00
_cell.angle_gamma   90.00
#
_symmetry.space_group_name_H-M   'P 1'
#
loop_
_entity.id
_entity.type
_entity.pdbx_description
1 polymer ?
#
loop_
_entity_poly.entity_id
_entity_poly.type
_entity_poly.pdbx_seq_one_letter_code
_entity_poly.pdbx_strand_id
1 'polypeptide(L)'
;MLITPFTRTIHKVPVTMDPLPFLIVIASGIAIMCISVMLDNLWAQVLPLRFLYLAMRAPGVIVHECCHVLGCILTGAKITKVVLLSRDGGSVTYTRPKIPVLGDVIISSAPLFGIPLVLSGLTMLFSEYLGCVFPSFPSAIDSAGTLHALAVSVISVFDANLVSAFHPWFLLYLYLTTSLVLSMAPSSQDLRNAAFGIALVAVLGIVIIHSGIPWAVDILWKVTSVAGMGFTLGLAFGLIALVLSLPLFLWYVYISRPLVR
;
A
#
# COMPACT_ATOMS: atom_id res chain seq x y z
N MET A 1 24.62 -56.15 -13.78
CA MET A 1 23.99 -54.98 -13.15
C MET A 1 24.68 -53.74 -13.71
N LEU A 2 24.10 -53.14 -14.75
CA LEU A 2 24.69 -52.02 -15.51
C LEU A 2 24.24 -50.70 -14.90
N ILE A 3 25.20 -49.93 -14.37
CA ILE A 3 24.97 -48.57 -13.85
C ILE A 3 25.02 -47.63 -15.06
N THR A 4 23.85 -47.15 -15.51
CA THR A 4 23.78 -46.11 -16.54
C THR A 4 24.10 -44.74 -15.93
N PRO A 5 25.02 -43.96 -16.52
CA PRO A 5 25.35 -42.63 -16.01
C PRO A 5 24.17 -41.68 -16.20
N PHE A 6 23.75 -41.05 -15.10
CA PHE A 6 22.73 -40.01 -15.09
C PHE A 6 23.31 -38.72 -15.70
N THR A 7 23.22 -38.58 -17.01
CA THR A 7 23.53 -37.33 -17.70
C THR A 7 22.44 -36.31 -17.36
N ARG A 8 22.71 -35.49 -16.34
CA ARG A 8 21.89 -34.32 -16.00
C ARG A 8 22.04 -33.29 -17.12
N THR A 9 21.13 -33.32 -18.09
CA THR A 9 20.99 -32.26 -19.09
C THR A 9 20.62 -30.97 -18.37
N ILE A 10 21.61 -30.11 -18.15
CA ILE A 10 21.39 -28.74 -17.68
C ILE A 10 20.78 -27.99 -18.86
N HIS A 11 19.45 -27.99 -18.94
CA HIS A 11 18.74 -27.06 -19.81
C HIS A 11 19.11 -25.65 -19.38
N LYS A 12 19.96 -24.98 -20.17
CA LYS A 12 20.19 -23.54 -20.09
C LYS A 12 18.88 -22.87 -20.50
N VAL A 13 17.99 -22.62 -19.53
CA VAL A 13 16.88 -21.71 -19.73
C VAL A 13 17.50 -20.33 -19.97
N PRO A 14 17.22 -19.64 -21.09
CA PRO A 14 17.63 -18.26 -21.25
C PRO A 14 16.90 -17.41 -20.21
N VAL A 15 17.60 -17.06 -19.13
CA VAL A 15 17.07 -16.25 -18.03
C VAL A 15 17.22 -14.77 -18.37
N THR A 16 16.67 -14.33 -19.50
CA THR A 16 16.43 -12.90 -19.71
C THR A 16 15.05 -12.62 -19.15
N MET A 17 14.99 -12.07 -17.94
CA MET A 17 13.71 -11.63 -17.37
C MET A 17 13.25 -10.34 -18.03
N ASP A 18 11.96 -10.29 -18.34
CA ASP A 18 11.28 -9.06 -18.70
C ASP A 18 11.32 -8.10 -17.49
N PRO A 19 11.84 -6.87 -17.62
CA PRO A 19 11.84 -5.90 -16.52
C PRO A 19 10.44 -5.36 -16.19
N LEU A 20 9.43 -5.59 -17.04
CA LEU A 20 8.10 -5.04 -16.90
C LEU A 20 7.44 -5.32 -15.54
N PRO A 21 7.40 -6.55 -14.99
CA PRO A 21 6.76 -6.80 -13.70
C PRO A 21 7.40 -6.02 -12.55
N PHE A 22 8.72 -5.88 -12.56
CA PHE A 22 9.46 -5.07 -11.58
C PHE A 22 9.06 -3.59 -11.66
N LEU A 23 8.96 -3.05 -12.87
CA LEU A 23 8.53 -1.67 -13.09
C LEU A 23 7.06 -1.44 -12.70
N ILE A 24 6.17 -2.41 -12.96
CA ILE A 24 4.77 -2.31 -12.55
C ILE A 24 4.66 -2.26 -11.02
N VAL A 25 5.44 -3.05 -10.29
CA VAL A 25 5.45 -2.99 -8.81
C VAL A 25 5.87 -1.60 -8.33
N ILE A 26 6.94 -1.01 -8.89
CA ILE A 26 7.34 0.36 -8.56
C ILE A 26 6.22 1.36 -8.89
N ALA A 27 5.64 1.27 -10.08
CA ALA A 27 4.56 2.15 -10.52
C ALA A 27 3.32 2.05 -9.63
N SER A 28 2.97 0.84 -9.17
CA SER A 28 1.86 0.62 -8.25
C SER A 28 2.10 1.25 -6.89
N GLY A 29 3.32 1.15 -6.34
CA GLY A 29 3.70 1.84 -5.10
C GLY A 29 3.57 3.36 -5.22
N ILE A 30 4.01 3.94 -6.34
CA ILE A 30 3.85 5.37 -6.63
C ILE A 30 2.36 5.74 -6.73
N ALA A 31 1.57 4.97 -7.46
CA ALA A 31 0.14 5.22 -7.64
C ALA A 31 -0.60 5.26 -6.29
N ILE A 32 -0.30 4.33 -5.38
CA ILE A 32 -0.89 4.28 -4.04
C ILE A 32 -0.53 5.54 -3.23
N MET A 33 0.74 5.95 -3.26
CA MET A 33 1.16 7.19 -2.59
C MET A 33 0.44 8.41 -3.15
N CYS A 34 0.33 8.52 -4.48
CA CYS A 34 -0.39 9.61 -5.13
C CYS A 34 -1.87 9.64 -4.76
N ILE A 35 -2.55 8.49 -4.79
CA ILE A 35 -3.96 8.38 -4.40
C ILE A 35 -4.14 8.80 -2.93
N SER A 36 -3.31 8.27 -2.03
CA SER A 36 -3.39 8.57 -0.60
C SER A 36 -3.18 10.07 -0.32
N VAL A 37 -2.15 10.71 -0.90
CA VAL A 37 -1.90 12.16 -0.74
C VAL A 37 -3.03 13.00 -1.35
N MET A 38 -3.52 12.62 -2.54
CA MET A 38 -4.63 13.32 -3.19
C MET A 38 -5.88 13.29 -2.31
N LEU A 39 -6.20 12.11 -1.75
CA LEU A 39 -7.34 11.95 -0.87
C LEU A 39 -7.15 12.72 0.45
N ASP A 40 -5.98 12.66 1.09
CA ASP A 40 -5.69 13.41 2.32
C ASP A 40 -5.93 14.92 2.12
N ASN A 41 -5.40 15.47 1.02
CA ASN A 41 -5.60 16.86 0.65
C ASN A 41 -7.08 17.19 0.38
N LEU A 42 -7.80 16.34 -0.36
CA LEU A 42 -9.21 16.55 -0.66
C LEU A 42 -10.05 16.59 0.64
N TRP A 43 -9.87 15.60 1.52
CA TRP A 43 -10.61 15.52 2.77
C TRP A 43 -10.27 16.67 3.72
N ALA A 44 -9.02 17.10 3.78
CA ALA A 44 -8.60 18.27 4.56
C ALA A 44 -9.24 19.58 4.07
N GLN A 45 -9.51 19.71 2.77
CA GLN A 45 -10.13 20.89 2.17
C GLN A 45 -11.65 20.90 2.28
N VAL A 46 -12.29 19.72 2.21
CA VAL A 46 -13.76 19.61 2.21
C VAL A 46 -14.33 19.63 3.63
N LEU A 47 -13.64 19.09 4.64
CA LEU A 47 -14.14 19.07 6.01
C LEU A 47 -13.94 20.44 6.69
N PRO A 48 -15.02 21.17 7.05
CA PRO A 48 -14.92 22.54 7.53
C PRO A 48 -14.33 22.65 8.94
N LEU A 49 -14.43 21.57 9.74
CA LEU A 49 -13.97 21.54 11.13
C LEU A 49 -12.73 20.65 11.24
N ARG A 50 -11.60 21.25 11.67
CA ARG A 50 -10.34 20.53 11.88
C ARG A 50 -10.48 19.32 12.82
N PHE A 51 -11.35 19.40 13.82
CA PHE A 51 -11.61 18.26 14.72
C PHE A 51 -12.25 17.07 13.98
N LEU A 52 -13.19 17.29 13.07
CA LEU A 52 -13.81 16.21 12.30
C LEU A 52 -12.80 15.55 11.37
N TYR A 53 -11.95 16.33 10.71
CA TYR A 53 -10.85 15.81 9.91
C TYR A 53 -9.88 14.96 10.74
N LEU A 54 -9.48 15.45 11.91
CA LEU A 54 -8.60 14.69 12.82
C LEU A 54 -9.27 13.41 13.33
N ALA A 55 -10.57 13.44 13.66
CA ALA A 55 -11.31 12.25 14.09
C ALA A 55 -11.47 11.23 12.96
N MET A 56 -11.67 11.69 11.72
CA MET A 56 -11.69 10.83 10.53
C MET A 56 -10.34 10.16 10.29
N ARG A 57 -9.23 10.90 10.44
CA ARG A 57 -7.88 10.41 10.16
C ARG A 57 -7.24 9.63 11.31
N ALA A 58 -7.71 9.82 12.54
CA ALA A 58 -7.08 9.31 13.75
C ALA A 58 -6.79 7.79 13.75
N PRO A 59 -7.75 6.88 13.42
CA PRO A 59 -7.45 5.45 13.34
C PRO A 59 -6.28 5.13 12.39
N GLY A 60 -6.27 5.75 11.21
CA GLY A 60 -5.20 5.59 10.24
C GLY A 60 -3.84 6.06 10.76
N VAL A 61 -3.77 7.23 11.38
CA VAL A 61 -2.50 7.75 11.95
C VAL A 61 -1.98 6.82 13.04
N ILE A 62 -2.86 6.33 13.92
CA ILE A 62 -2.45 5.39 14.98
C ILE A 62 -1.85 4.12 14.38
N VAL A 63 -2.51 3.53 13.36
CA VAL A 63 -1.99 2.34 12.68
C VAL A 63 -0.67 2.65 11.95
N HIS A 64 -0.56 3.81 11.30
CA HIS A 64 0.65 4.28 10.62
C HIS A 64 1.86 4.31 11.57
N GLU A 65 1.73 4.98 12.72
CA GLU A 65 2.81 5.05 13.70
C GLU A 65 3.13 3.67 14.30
N CYS A 66 2.12 2.82 14.51
CA CYS A 66 2.33 1.43 14.91
C CYS A 66 3.15 0.64 13.86
N CYS A 67 2.95 0.89 12.56
CA CYS A 67 3.79 0.29 11.52
C CYS A 67 5.25 0.73 11.63
N HIS A 68 5.52 2.02 11.91
CA HIS A 68 6.88 2.48 12.17
C HIS A 68 7.49 1.84 13.42
N VAL A 69 6.72 1.68 14.50
CA VAL A 69 7.15 0.95 15.70
C VAL A 69 7.54 -0.49 15.37
N LEU A 70 6.73 -1.20 14.59
CA LEU A 70 7.05 -2.55 14.13
C LEU A 70 8.32 -2.57 13.27
N GLY A 71 8.47 -1.62 12.34
CA GLY A 71 9.69 -1.45 11.55
C GLY A 71 10.93 -1.24 12.42
N CYS A 72 10.82 -0.43 13.48
CA CYS A 72 11.92 -0.20 14.43
C CYS A 72 12.31 -1.48 15.16
N ILE A 73 11.33 -2.27 15.62
CA ILE A 73 11.57 -3.55 16.29
C ILE A 73 12.29 -4.52 15.35
N LEU A 74 11.81 -4.67 14.11
CA LEU A 74 12.37 -5.59 13.11
C LEU A 74 13.81 -5.24 12.73
N THR A 75 14.15 -3.96 12.69
CA THR A 75 15.48 -3.45 12.30
C THR A 75 16.42 -3.24 13.48
N GLY A 76 15.95 -3.46 14.70
CA GLY A 76 16.70 -3.28 15.94
C GLY A 76 16.95 -1.83 16.33
N ALA A 77 16.21 -0.87 15.78
CA ALA A 77 16.24 0.53 16.18
C ALA A 77 15.61 0.70 17.58
N LYS A 78 16.25 1.50 18.45
CA LYS A 78 15.71 1.77 19.79
C LYS A 78 14.72 2.93 19.70
N ILE A 79 13.46 2.67 20.03
CA ILE A 79 12.41 3.68 20.11
C ILE A 79 12.64 4.54 21.36
N THR A 80 12.64 5.87 21.19
CA THR A 80 12.83 6.83 22.29
C THR A 80 11.54 7.54 22.66
N LYS A 81 10.68 7.82 21.69
CA LYS A 81 9.39 8.50 21.90
C LYS A 81 8.38 8.06 20.85
N VAL A 82 7.14 7.84 21.25
CA VAL A 82 6.01 7.57 20.37
C VAL A 82 4.90 8.57 20.68
N VAL A 83 4.41 9.25 19.65
CA VAL A 83 3.24 10.12 19.70
C VAL A 83 2.26 9.59 18.65
N LEU A 84 1.24 8.87 19.10
CA LEU A 84 0.29 8.23 18.17
C LEU A 84 -0.65 9.21 17.47
N LEU A 85 -0.98 10.32 18.14
CA LEU A 85 -1.85 11.34 17.58
C LEU A 85 -1.59 12.69 18.24
N SER A 86 -1.39 13.72 17.44
CA SER A 86 -1.32 15.12 17.86
C SER A 86 -2.00 16.02 16.84
N ARG A 87 -2.04 17.33 17.09
CA ARG A 87 -2.61 18.30 16.15
C ARG A 87 -1.91 18.32 14.80
N ASP A 88 -0.64 17.94 14.78
CA ASP A 88 0.22 17.96 13.60
C ASP A 88 0.48 16.54 13.04
N GLY A 89 -0.23 15.53 13.56
CA GLY A 89 -0.08 14.12 13.18
C GLY A 89 0.59 13.26 14.24
N GLY A 90 0.99 12.05 13.86
CA GLY A 90 1.79 11.15 14.70
C GLY A 90 3.28 11.35 14.51
N SER A 91 4.09 10.76 15.38
CA SER A 91 5.53 10.59 15.16
C SER A 91 6.14 9.48 16.01
N VAL A 92 7.10 8.76 15.45
CA VAL A 92 8.00 7.85 16.16
C VAL A 92 9.43 8.37 16.08
N THR A 93 10.06 8.63 17.23
CA THR A 93 11.48 8.95 17.32
C THR A 93 12.27 7.71 17.71
N TYR A 94 13.35 7.42 16.98
CA TYR A 94 14.18 6.24 17.17
C TYR A 94 15.66 6.51 16.88
N THR A 95 16.54 5.67 17.42
CA THR A 95 17.98 5.66 17.10
C THR A 95 18.23 4.99 15.76
N ARG A 96 19.39 5.20 15.14
CA ARG A 96 19.75 4.50 13.89
C ARG A 96 19.52 2.98 13.99
N PRO A 97 18.91 2.35 12.97
CA PRO A 97 18.69 0.90 12.93
C PRO A 97 20.01 0.14 12.89
N LYS A 98 20.00 -1.11 13.35
CA LYS A 98 21.20 -1.97 13.34
C LYS A 98 21.58 -2.41 11.92
N ILE A 99 20.61 -2.44 11.01
CA ILE A 99 20.80 -2.74 9.59
C ILE A 99 21.03 -1.41 8.86
N PRO A 100 22.28 -1.05 8.49
CA PRO A 100 22.56 0.23 7.86
C PRO A 100 21.88 0.31 6.49
N VAL A 101 21.42 1.51 6.10
CA VAL A 101 20.75 1.82 4.83
C VAL A 101 19.37 1.17 4.68
N LEU A 102 19.29 -0.17 4.73
CA LEU A 102 18.03 -0.91 4.58
C LEU A 102 17.09 -0.72 5.77
N GLY A 103 17.61 -0.51 6.97
CA GLY A 103 16.78 -0.31 8.15
C GLY A 103 15.89 0.93 8.03
N ASP A 104 16.44 2.04 7.54
CA ASP A 104 15.68 3.28 7.34
C ASP A 104 14.62 3.11 6.24
N VAL A 105 14.94 2.38 5.16
CA VAL A 105 13.95 2.03 4.13
C VAL A 105 12.80 1.22 4.74
N ILE A 106 13.11 0.14 5.48
CA ILE A 106 12.11 -0.73 6.10
C ILE A 106 11.21 0.06 7.05
N ILE A 107 11.79 0.90 7.93
CA ILE A 107 11.01 1.71 8.87
C ILE A 107 10.13 2.69 8.12
N SER A 108 10.69 3.49 7.21
CA SER A 108 9.96 4.55 6.51
C SER A 108 8.93 4.04 5.51
N SER A 109 9.10 2.84 4.94
CA SER A 109 8.10 2.21 4.08
C SER A 109 7.13 1.28 4.82
N ALA A 110 7.30 1.05 6.12
CA ALA A 110 6.49 0.10 6.88
C ALA A 110 4.96 0.37 6.75
N PRO A 111 4.46 1.62 6.81
CA PRO A 111 3.03 1.88 6.66
C PRO A 111 2.45 1.46 5.31
N LEU A 112 3.24 1.52 4.22
CA LEU A 112 2.80 1.12 2.88
C LEU A 112 2.44 -0.37 2.79
N PHE A 113 2.97 -1.21 3.68
CA PHE A 113 2.65 -2.64 3.75
C PHE A 113 1.79 -3.01 4.95
N GLY A 114 2.04 -2.37 6.10
CA GLY A 114 1.30 -2.64 7.32
C GLY A 114 -0.16 -2.21 7.24
N ILE A 115 -0.47 -1.07 6.61
CA ILE A 115 -1.85 -0.60 6.46
C ILE A 115 -2.68 -1.53 5.55
N PRO A 116 -2.23 -1.89 4.32
CA PRO A 116 -2.94 -2.88 3.51
C PRO A 116 -3.13 -4.23 4.22
N LEU A 117 -2.15 -4.68 5.02
CA LEU A 117 -2.26 -5.91 5.80
C LEU A 117 -3.36 -5.81 6.87
N VAL A 118 -3.42 -4.70 7.61
CA VAL A 118 -4.49 -4.44 8.58
C VAL A 118 -5.85 -4.38 7.89
N LEU A 119 -5.95 -3.70 6.76
CA LEU A 119 -7.20 -3.64 5.97
C LEU A 119 -7.63 -5.01 5.42
N SER A 120 -6.68 -5.85 5.02
CA SER A 120 -6.98 -7.25 4.66
C SER A 120 -7.55 -8.02 5.86
N GLY A 121 -6.98 -7.84 7.05
CA GLY A 121 -7.53 -8.43 8.29
C GLY A 121 -8.92 -7.91 8.64
N LEU A 122 -9.17 -6.60 8.45
CA LEU A 122 -10.50 -6.02 8.60
C LEU A 122 -11.49 -6.56 7.57
N THR A 123 -11.06 -6.75 6.32
CA THR A 123 -11.90 -7.36 5.27
C THR A 123 -12.35 -8.75 5.70
N MET A 124 -11.42 -9.59 6.19
CA MET A 124 -11.74 -10.91 6.72
C MET A 124 -12.71 -10.84 7.91
N LEU A 125 -12.44 -9.96 8.88
CA LEU A 125 -13.29 -9.79 10.07
C LEU A 125 -14.72 -9.40 9.69
N PHE A 126 -14.89 -8.41 8.80
CA PHE A 126 -16.19 -7.93 8.37
C PHE A 126 -16.93 -8.96 7.50
N SER A 127 -16.18 -9.75 6.72
CA SER A 127 -16.74 -10.83 5.92
C SER A 127 -17.29 -11.95 6.79
N GLU A 128 -16.48 -12.46 7.72
CA GLU A 128 -16.79 -13.66 8.51
C GLU A 128 -17.83 -13.37 9.59
N TYR A 129 -17.72 -12.22 10.27
CA TYR A 129 -18.49 -11.96 11.49
C TYR A 129 -19.57 -10.88 11.34
N LEU A 130 -19.49 -10.01 10.33
CA LEU A 130 -20.42 -8.89 10.15
C LEU A 130 -21.25 -9.00 8.87
N GLY A 131 -21.12 -10.10 8.14
CA GLY A 131 -21.92 -10.45 6.97
C GLY A 131 -21.67 -9.59 5.73
N CYS A 132 -20.58 -8.81 5.70
CA CYS A 132 -20.22 -8.03 4.51
C CYS A 132 -19.70 -8.98 3.42
N VAL A 133 -19.96 -8.65 2.15
CA VAL A 133 -19.56 -9.50 1.02
C VAL A 133 -18.39 -8.85 0.29
N PHE A 134 -17.27 -9.57 0.18
CA PHE A 134 -16.09 -9.09 -0.56
C PHE A 134 -15.73 -10.07 -1.68
N PRO A 135 -15.55 -9.59 -2.92
CA PRO A 135 -15.03 -10.42 -4.01
C PRO A 135 -13.55 -10.72 -3.79
N SER A 136 -13.03 -11.68 -4.53
CA SER A 136 -11.58 -11.85 -4.63
C SER A 136 -10.96 -10.66 -5.38
N PHE A 137 -9.90 -10.10 -4.81
CA PHE A 137 -9.06 -9.14 -5.51
C PHE A 137 -7.94 -9.87 -6.25
N PRO A 138 -7.49 -9.37 -7.42
CA PRO A 138 -6.29 -9.87 -8.06
C PRO A 138 -5.09 -9.83 -7.09
N SER A 139 -4.23 -10.84 -7.13
CA SER A 139 -3.03 -10.89 -6.28
C SER A 139 -1.89 -10.03 -6.80
N ALA A 140 -1.87 -9.73 -8.11
CA ALA A 140 -0.89 -8.87 -8.74
C ALA A 140 -1.52 -8.10 -9.90
N ILE A 141 -0.95 -6.94 -10.23
CA ILE A 141 -1.25 -6.20 -11.46
C ILE A 141 -0.12 -6.49 -12.43
N ASP A 142 -0.40 -7.26 -13.47
CA ASP A 142 0.58 -7.64 -14.50
C ASP A 142 0.16 -7.18 -15.90
N SER A 143 -1.08 -6.69 -16.04
CA SER A 143 -1.71 -6.45 -17.32
C SER A 143 -2.89 -5.48 -17.17
N ALA A 144 -3.31 -4.86 -18.27
CA ALA A 144 -4.52 -4.03 -18.29
C ALA A 144 -5.79 -4.83 -17.91
N GLY A 145 -5.81 -6.12 -18.22
CA GLY A 145 -6.90 -7.02 -17.84
C GLY A 145 -7.04 -7.17 -16.32
N THR A 146 -5.93 -7.36 -15.60
CA THR A 146 -5.95 -7.41 -14.12
C THR A 146 -6.36 -6.09 -13.50
N LEU A 147 -5.97 -4.95 -14.09
CA LEU A 147 -6.42 -3.64 -13.64
C LEU A 147 -7.94 -3.44 -13.82
N HIS A 148 -8.48 -3.87 -14.97
CA HIS A 148 -9.93 -3.85 -15.19
C HIS A 148 -10.66 -4.78 -14.21
N ALA A 149 -10.15 -5.99 -14.00
CA ALA A 149 -10.71 -6.92 -13.03
C ALA A 149 -10.71 -6.32 -11.61
N LEU A 150 -9.64 -5.63 -11.21
CA LEU A 150 -9.58 -4.91 -9.94
C LEU A 150 -10.67 -3.85 -9.83
N ALA A 151 -10.86 -3.03 -10.88
CA ALA A 151 -11.90 -2.01 -10.91
C ALA A 151 -13.31 -2.62 -10.78
N VAL A 152 -13.59 -3.70 -11.50
CA VAL A 152 -14.87 -4.44 -11.40
C VAL A 152 -15.07 -4.99 -9.99
N SER A 153 -14.04 -5.60 -9.37
CA SER A 153 -14.11 -6.07 -7.99
C SER A 153 -14.45 -4.93 -7.03
N VAL A 154 -13.80 -3.76 -7.16
CA VAL A 154 -14.10 -2.59 -6.31
C VAL A 154 -15.57 -2.16 -6.43
N ILE A 155 -16.12 -2.06 -7.65
CA ILE A 155 -17.53 -1.69 -7.84
C ILE A 155 -18.47 -2.74 -7.24
N SER A 156 -18.17 -4.02 -7.41
CA SER A 156 -19.00 -5.10 -6.87
C SER A 156 -19.06 -5.12 -5.33
N VAL A 157 -18.02 -4.63 -4.63
CA VAL A 157 -18.06 -4.43 -3.17
C VAL A 157 -19.16 -3.45 -2.78
N PHE A 158 -19.28 -2.32 -3.47
CA PHE A 158 -20.32 -1.33 -3.19
C PHE A 158 -21.71 -1.83 -3.56
N ASP A 159 -21.84 -2.48 -4.72
CA ASP A 159 -23.11 -3.05 -5.16
C ASP A 159 -23.65 -4.08 -4.14
N ALA A 160 -22.82 -5.06 -3.76
CA ALA A 160 -23.22 -6.11 -2.84
C ALA A 160 -23.61 -5.54 -1.46
N ASN A 161 -22.81 -4.60 -0.93
CA ASN A 161 -22.96 -4.17 0.46
C ASN A 161 -23.84 -2.93 0.68
N LEU A 162 -24.02 -2.05 -0.31
CA LEU A 162 -24.86 -0.85 -0.15
C LEU A 162 -26.15 -0.91 -0.96
N VAL A 163 -26.11 -1.47 -2.17
CA VAL A 163 -27.23 -1.43 -3.11
C VAL A 163 -28.12 -2.65 -2.95
N SER A 164 -27.52 -3.84 -3.01
CA SER A 164 -28.25 -5.11 -3.07
C SER A 164 -28.75 -5.58 -1.70
N ALA A 165 -27.88 -5.57 -0.68
CA ALA A 165 -28.23 -6.08 0.65
C ALA A 165 -28.31 -5.02 1.77
N PHE A 166 -27.66 -3.87 1.58
CA PHE A 166 -27.46 -2.85 2.61
C PHE A 166 -26.98 -3.41 3.97
N HIS A 167 -25.68 -3.65 4.09
CA HIS A 167 -25.04 -4.04 5.34
C HIS A 167 -24.60 -2.79 6.14
N PRO A 168 -25.24 -2.44 7.28
CA PRO A 168 -24.91 -1.21 7.99
C PRO A 168 -23.47 -1.20 8.52
N TRP A 169 -22.92 -2.36 8.87
CA TRP A 169 -21.51 -2.50 9.27
C TRP A 169 -20.54 -2.10 8.17
N PHE A 170 -20.94 -2.21 6.90
CA PHE A 170 -20.11 -1.76 5.78
C PHE A 170 -19.81 -0.26 5.84
N LEU A 171 -20.67 0.57 6.46
CA LEU A 171 -20.37 2.00 6.67
C LEU A 171 -19.20 2.20 7.62
N LEU A 172 -19.11 1.40 8.69
CA LEU A 172 -17.96 1.40 9.60
C LEU A 172 -16.70 0.91 8.87
N TYR A 173 -16.83 -0.11 8.02
CA TYR A 173 -15.73 -0.57 7.17
C TYR A 173 -15.22 0.52 6.22
N LEU A 174 -16.12 1.27 5.58
CA LEU A 174 -15.77 2.38 4.70
C LEU A 174 -15.08 3.53 5.47
N TYR A 175 -15.55 3.83 6.68
CA TYR A 175 -14.90 4.79 7.58
C TYR A 175 -13.45 4.37 7.89
N LEU A 176 -13.25 3.12 8.35
CA LEU A 176 -11.92 2.60 8.68
C LEU A 176 -11.02 2.56 7.44
N THR A 177 -11.52 2.04 6.32
CA THR A 177 -10.79 1.97 5.04
C THR A 177 -10.30 3.36 4.63
N THR A 178 -11.17 4.35 4.66
CA THR A 178 -10.82 5.73 4.32
C THR A 178 -9.80 6.28 5.30
N SER A 179 -10.04 6.16 6.60
CA SER A 179 -9.12 6.63 7.65
C SER A 179 -7.68 6.10 7.43
N LEU A 180 -7.57 4.79 7.21
CA LEU A 180 -6.30 4.11 6.98
C LEU A 180 -5.65 4.50 5.65
N VAL A 181 -6.42 4.59 4.56
CA VAL A 181 -5.90 5.01 3.24
C VAL A 181 -5.42 6.46 3.25
N LEU A 182 -6.11 7.39 3.91
CA LEU A 182 -5.66 8.78 4.07
C LEU A 182 -4.32 8.87 4.83
N SER A 183 -4.02 7.87 5.64
CA SER A 183 -2.78 7.79 6.42
C SER A 183 -1.76 6.81 5.81
N MET A 184 -1.95 6.34 4.57
CA MET A 184 -1.06 5.33 3.98
C MET A 184 0.22 5.92 3.39
N ALA A 185 0.15 7.12 2.82
CA ALA A 185 1.31 7.76 2.23
C ALA A 185 2.37 8.07 3.29
N PRO A 186 3.66 7.76 3.03
CA PRO A 186 4.76 8.14 3.90
C PRO A 186 4.86 9.65 4.01
N SER A 187 5.30 10.15 5.17
CA SER A 187 5.53 11.58 5.34
C SER A 187 6.66 12.08 4.44
N SER A 188 6.77 13.39 4.25
CA SER A 188 7.91 13.97 3.54
C SER A 188 9.25 13.65 4.21
N GLN A 189 9.26 13.45 5.53
CA GLN A 189 10.45 13.04 6.27
C GLN A 189 10.79 11.58 6.00
N ASP A 190 9.80 10.69 5.98
CA ASP A 190 9.98 9.27 5.66
C ASP A 190 10.49 9.07 4.24
N LEU A 191 9.94 9.81 3.28
CA LEU A 191 10.41 9.78 1.89
C LEU A 191 11.87 10.23 1.79
N ARG A 192 12.28 11.30 2.48
CA ARG A 192 13.68 11.74 2.47
C ARG A 192 14.61 10.71 3.07
N ASN A 193 14.20 10.06 4.15
CA ASN A 193 14.99 9.02 4.81
C ASN A 193 15.11 7.77 3.94
N ALA A 194 14.03 7.38 3.25
CA ALA A 194 14.00 6.20 2.39
C ALA A 194 14.55 6.44 0.97
N ALA A 195 14.57 7.69 0.47
CA ALA A 195 14.82 8.01 -0.94
C ALA A 195 16.11 7.38 -1.49
N PHE A 196 17.21 7.51 -0.75
CA PHE A 196 18.49 6.93 -1.18
C PHE A 196 18.41 5.40 -1.25
N GLY A 197 17.81 4.76 -0.26
CA GLY A 197 17.68 3.30 -0.25
C GLY A 197 16.68 2.78 -1.29
N ILE A 198 15.58 3.49 -1.55
CA ILE A 198 14.63 3.18 -2.64
C ILE A 198 15.34 3.28 -3.99
N ALA A 199 16.09 4.35 -4.23
CA ALA A 199 16.86 4.52 -5.46
C ALA A 199 17.91 3.41 -5.63
N LEU A 200 18.62 3.05 -4.55
CA LEU A 200 19.59 1.96 -4.56
C LEU A 200 18.93 0.62 -4.89
N VAL A 201 17.80 0.28 -4.26
CA VAL A 201 17.04 -0.94 -4.53
C VAL A 201 16.54 -0.99 -5.98
N ALA A 202 16.06 0.14 -6.51
CA ALA A 202 15.62 0.24 -7.90
C ALA A 202 16.76 -0.03 -8.89
N VAL A 203 17.91 0.63 -8.70
CA VAL A 203 19.10 0.45 -9.55
C VAL A 203 19.64 -0.97 -9.45
N LEU A 204 19.77 -1.51 -8.23
CA LEU A 204 20.23 -2.89 -8.02
C LEU A 204 19.29 -3.91 -8.67
N GLY A 205 17.97 -3.70 -8.60
CA GLY A 205 17.00 -4.56 -9.28
C GLY A 205 17.23 -4.62 -10.78
N ILE A 206 17.42 -3.47 -11.43
CA ILE A 206 17.72 -3.38 -12.86
C ILE A 206 19.03 -4.09 -13.19
N VAL A 207 20.09 -3.86 -12.40
CA VAL A 207 21.40 -4.52 -12.60
C VAL A 207 21.29 -6.03 -12.45
N ILE A 208 20.56 -6.53 -11.45
CA ILE A 208 20.33 -7.97 -11.23
C ILE A 208 19.61 -8.58 -12.43
N ILE A 209 18.55 -7.94 -12.94
CA ILE A 209 17.81 -8.42 -14.13
C ILE A 209 18.74 -8.54 -15.34
N HIS A 210 19.58 -7.53 -15.58
CA HIS A 210 20.49 -7.51 -16.74
C HIS A 210 21.71 -8.43 -16.57
N SER A 211 22.09 -8.77 -15.32
CA SER A 211 23.22 -9.66 -15.05
C SER A 211 23.00 -11.10 -15.55
N GLY A 212 21.74 -11.53 -15.70
CA GLY A 212 21.38 -12.90 -16.08
C GLY A 212 21.77 -13.96 -15.04
N ILE A 213 22.17 -13.56 -13.82
CA ILE A 213 22.57 -14.49 -12.75
C ILE A 213 21.30 -15.16 -12.17
N PRO A 214 21.08 -16.48 -12.39
CA PRO A 214 19.76 -17.08 -12.16
C PRO A 214 19.26 -17.02 -10.72
N TRP A 215 20.15 -17.23 -9.74
CA TRP A 215 19.77 -17.23 -8.33
C TRP A 215 19.43 -15.82 -7.81
N ALA A 216 20.13 -14.80 -8.30
CA ALA A 216 19.88 -13.41 -7.89
C ALA A 216 18.55 -12.92 -8.46
N VAL A 217 18.27 -13.28 -9.72
CA VAL A 217 17.03 -13.00 -10.42
C VAL A 217 15.83 -13.72 -9.75
N ASP A 218 15.98 -14.98 -9.34
CA ASP A 218 14.95 -15.71 -8.58
C ASP A 218 14.63 -15.06 -7.23
N ILE A 219 15.64 -14.60 -6.50
CA ILE A 219 15.45 -13.85 -5.24
C ILE A 219 14.70 -12.55 -5.50
N LEU A 220 15.13 -11.77 -6.51
CA LEU A 220 14.47 -10.52 -6.87
C LEU A 220 13.00 -10.77 -7.22
N TRP A 221 12.70 -11.79 -8.01
CA TRP A 221 11.33 -12.15 -8.38
C TRP A 221 10.45 -12.44 -7.16
N LYS A 222 10.95 -13.23 -6.20
CA LYS A 222 10.22 -13.53 -4.96
C LYS A 222 9.95 -12.26 -4.16
N VAL A 223 10.94 -11.39 -4.02
CA VAL A 223 10.79 -10.11 -3.30
C VAL A 223 9.80 -9.20 -4.02
N THR A 224 9.91 -9.05 -5.34
CA THR A 224 9.02 -8.22 -6.17
C THR A 224 7.59 -8.75 -6.18
N SER A 225 7.40 -10.07 -6.20
CA SER A 225 6.07 -10.69 -6.12
C SER A 225 5.40 -10.41 -4.78
N VAL A 226 6.12 -10.57 -3.66
CA VAL A 226 5.60 -10.24 -2.33
C VAL A 226 5.26 -8.75 -2.19
N ALA A 227 6.14 -7.87 -2.68
CA ALA A 227 5.87 -6.43 -2.70
C ALA A 227 4.66 -6.10 -3.59
N GLY A 228 4.57 -6.73 -4.76
CA GLY A 228 3.47 -6.57 -5.70
C GLY A 228 2.12 -6.98 -5.12
N MET A 229 2.06 -8.05 -4.31
CA MET A 229 0.85 -8.40 -3.56
C MET A 229 0.45 -7.31 -2.57
N GLY A 230 1.40 -6.81 -1.79
CA GLY A 230 1.15 -5.72 -0.83
C GLY A 230 0.63 -4.44 -1.51
N PHE A 231 1.24 -4.06 -2.64
CA PHE A 231 0.79 -2.89 -3.40
C PHE A 231 -0.52 -3.12 -4.13
N THR A 232 -0.79 -4.32 -4.66
CA THR A 232 -2.09 -4.60 -5.30
C THR A 232 -3.22 -4.49 -4.28
N LEU A 233 -3.02 -5.00 -3.05
CA LEU A 233 -3.96 -4.80 -1.94
C LEU A 233 -4.10 -3.31 -1.58
N GLY A 234 -2.99 -2.59 -1.45
CA GLY A 234 -3.01 -1.15 -1.17
C GLY A 234 -3.78 -0.36 -2.23
N LEU A 235 -3.62 -0.72 -3.52
CA LEU A 235 -4.35 -0.10 -4.61
C LEU A 235 -5.84 -0.46 -4.56
N ALA A 236 -6.21 -1.69 -4.26
CA ALA A 236 -7.61 -2.10 -4.08
C ALA A 236 -8.32 -1.22 -3.04
N PHE A 237 -7.73 -1.07 -1.85
CA PHE A 237 -8.28 -0.21 -0.80
C PHE A 237 -8.23 1.27 -1.17
N GLY A 238 -7.17 1.72 -1.85
CA GLY A 238 -7.06 3.07 -2.40
C GLY A 238 -8.20 3.41 -3.37
N LEU A 239 -8.56 2.48 -4.25
CA LEU A 239 -9.68 2.63 -5.19
C LEU A 239 -11.03 2.63 -4.48
N ILE A 240 -11.23 1.82 -3.45
CA ILE A 240 -12.44 1.87 -2.61
C ILE A 240 -12.59 3.26 -1.99
N ALA A 241 -11.54 3.78 -1.36
CA ALA A 241 -11.55 5.12 -0.76
C ALA A 241 -11.74 6.22 -1.82
N LEU A 242 -11.18 6.04 -3.02
CA LEU A 242 -11.35 6.95 -4.14
C LEU A 242 -12.82 7.02 -4.59
N VAL A 243 -13.46 5.87 -4.81
CA VAL A 243 -14.89 5.79 -5.18
C VAL A 243 -15.76 6.48 -4.12
N LEU A 244 -15.50 6.22 -2.83
CA LEU A 244 -16.22 6.88 -1.73
C LEU A 244 -16.02 8.40 -1.73
N SER A 245 -14.86 8.88 -2.17
CA SER A 245 -14.49 10.30 -2.15
C SER A 245 -14.98 11.07 -3.38
N LEU A 246 -15.52 10.39 -4.41
CA LEU A 246 -16.01 11.05 -5.64
C LEU A 246 -17.07 12.14 -5.37
N PRO A 247 -18.09 11.93 -4.52
CA PRO A 247 -19.06 12.99 -4.20
C PRO A 247 -18.41 14.21 -3.54
N LEU A 248 -17.41 14.00 -2.67
CA LEU A 248 -16.66 15.07 -2.02
C LEU A 248 -15.81 15.85 -3.03
N PHE A 249 -15.21 15.16 -3.99
CA PHE A 249 -14.47 15.79 -5.09
C PHE A 249 -15.39 16.67 -5.95
N LEU A 250 -16.56 16.18 -6.33
CA LEU A 250 -17.55 16.96 -7.09
C LEU A 250 -18.03 18.19 -6.30
N TRP A 251 -18.26 18.01 -4.99
CA TRP A 251 -18.61 19.11 -4.09
C TRP A 251 -17.48 20.16 -4.00
N TYR A 252 -16.23 19.72 -3.83
CA TYR A 252 -15.06 20.58 -3.81
C TYR A 252 -14.96 21.43 -5.10
N VAL A 253 -15.06 20.78 -6.27
CA VAL A 253 -15.04 21.48 -7.56
C VAL A 253 -16.19 22.48 -7.70
N TYR A 254 -17.37 22.18 -7.15
CA TYR A 254 -18.51 23.08 -7.15
C TYR A 254 -18.25 24.34 -6.30
N ILE A 255 -17.74 24.19 -5.07
CA ILE A 255 -17.52 25.31 -4.15
C ILE A 255 -16.29 26.15 -4.50
N SER A 256 -15.29 25.59 -5.18
CA SER A 256 -14.05 26.29 -5.56
C SER A 256 -14.19 27.16 -6.81
N ARG A 257 -15.33 27.17 -7.50
CA ARG A 257 -15.54 28.06 -8.65
C ARG A 257 -15.54 29.52 -8.16
N PRO A 258 -14.65 30.39 -8.68
CA PRO A 258 -14.72 31.80 -8.36
C PRO A 258 -16.09 32.30 -8.81
N LEU A 259 -16.79 32.99 -7.90
CA LEU A 259 -18.00 33.73 -8.27
C LEU A 259 -17.56 34.76 -9.31
N VAL A 260 -17.81 34.49 -10.59
CA VAL A 260 -17.70 35.48 -11.66
C VAL A 260 -18.75 36.54 -11.33
N ARG A 261 -18.30 37.60 -10.65
CA ARG A 261 -19.08 38.80 -10.36
C ARG A 261 -18.81 39.85 -11.41
#